data_AF-A0A9F5MTD9-F1
#
_entry.id   AF-A0A9F5MTD9-F1
#
_cell.length_a   1.000
_cell.length_b   1.000
_cell.length_c   1.000
_cell.angle_alpha   90.00
_cell.angle_beta   90.00
_cell.angle_gamma   90.00
#
_symmetry.space_group_name_H-M   'P 1'
#
loop_
_entity.id
_entity.type
_entity.pdbx_description
1 polymer ?
#
loop_
_entity_poly.entity_id
_entity_poly.type
_entity_poly.pdbx_seq_one_letter_code
_entity_poly.pdbx_strand_id
1 'polypeptide(L)'
;MLKHLPYSPTVLLLLIQVNYRPPSRMGIAVPLTDNFYNVHPGKSKMRNYFKESQNTGKFKQCANKPSRAECNCEDNMKLSFSVAFSDCKEKALRMKFPVVKLPLYFVVEDEGYSINLTAPYFVSIEEINNRMNWKVSGTDRTSSMEKLRIYFQKTNKMRLYNPDGLTLSITGSELFHFRVSTIPGVSFCNLFDEFQIYVDDSPLAFPGRHLISTIVAVLIGGILFVAFLLHIYEIQIGNFFKRKSKRNKVESKTSTATASETSSTSTES
;
A
#
# COMPACT_ATOMS: atom_id res chain seq x y z
N MET A 1 -18.11 -25.46 -1.39
CA MET A 1 -17.54 -24.12 -1.71
C MET A 1 -16.99 -23.51 -0.43
N LEU A 2 -15.76 -22.98 -0.40
CA LEU A 2 -15.31 -22.16 0.73
C LEU A 2 -16.02 -20.79 0.64
N LYS A 3 -16.52 -20.24 1.75
CA LYS A 3 -17.00 -18.85 1.80
C LYS A 3 -16.30 -18.09 2.91
N HIS A 4 -15.87 -16.87 2.61
CA HIS A 4 -15.30 -15.92 3.59
C HIS A 4 -16.24 -14.73 3.72
N LEU A 5 -16.96 -14.66 4.83
CA LEU A 5 -17.74 -13.48 5.16
C LEU A 5 -16.99 -12.68 6.23
N PRO A 6 -16.38 -11.53 5.87
CA PRO A 6 -16.00 -10.55 6.89
C PRO A 6 -17.30 -9.99 7.49
N TYR A 7 -17.56 -10.31 8.75
CA TYR A 7 -18.73 -9.82 9.47
C TYR A 7 -18.63 -8.29 9.62
N SER A 8 -19.39 -7.53 8.82
CA SER A 8 -19.54 -6.08 8.96
C SER A 8 -20.96 -5.67 8.53
N PRO A 9 -21.67 -4.84 9.33
CA PRO A 9 -23.11 -4.57 9.15
C PRO A 9 -23.45 -3.69 7.94
N THR A 10 -22.47 -3.30 7.12
CA THR A 10 -22.73 -2.71 5.81
C THR A 10 -21.55 -3.04 4.91
N VAL A 11 -21.69 -4.08 4.08
CA VAL A 11 -20.69 -4.40 3.05
C VAL A 11 -20.69 -3.27 2.03
N LEU A 12 -19.78 -2.31 2.21
CA LEU A 12 -19.61 -1.23 1.25
C LEU A 12 -18.79 -1.74 0.07
N LEU A 13 -19.41 -1.82 -1.10
CA LEU A 13 -18.73 -2.16 -2.34
C LEU A 13 -18.14 -0.91 -2.97
N LEU A 14 -16.84 -0.95 -3.30
CA LEU A 14 -16.17 0.10 -4.07
C LEU A 14 -16.13 -0.27 -5.55
N LEU A 15 -16.48 0.68 -6.42
CA LEU A 15 -16.25 0.57 -7.87
C LEU A 15 -14.75 0.63 -8.17
N ILE A 16 -14.24 -0.40 -8.85
CA ILE A 16 -12.86 -0.49 -9.31
C ILE A 16 -12.71 0.36 -10.57
N GLN A 17 -11.61 1.11 -10.67
CA GLN A 17 -11.32 1.89 -11.86
C GLN A 17 -11.11 1.01 -13.09
N VAL A 18 -11.37 1.55 -14.28
CA VAL A 18 -11.20 0.80 -15.53
C VAL A 18 -9.72 0.52 -15.80
N ASN A 19 -9.40 -0.69 -16.26
CA ASN A 19 -8.05 -1.20 -16.46
C ASN A 19 -7.17 -1.08 -15.21
N TYR A 20 -7.78 -1.23 -14.03
CA TYR A 20 -7.08 -1.11 -12.77
C TYR A 20 -6.00 -2.18 -12.61
N ARG A 21 -4.86 -1.76 -12.06
CA ARG A 21 -3.74 -2.62 -11.74
C ARG A 21 -3.35 -2.45 -10.27
N PRO A 22 -3.35 -3.54 -9.48
CA PRO A 22 -2.91 -3.50 -8.09
C PRO A 22 -1.49 -2.96 -7.92
N PRO A 23 -1.20 -2.25 -6.81
CA PRO A 23 0.16 -1.88 -6.44
C PRO A 23 1.08 -3.10 -6.33
N SER A 24 2.37 -2.89 -6.58
CA SER A 24 3.39 -3.92 -6.36
C SER A 24 4.30 -3.57 -5.18
N ARG A 25 5.27 -4.45 -4.92
CA ARG A 25 6.39 -4.19 -4.00
C ARG A 25 7.23 -2.96 -4.35
N MET A 26 7.21 -2.50 -5.60
CA MET A 26 7.89 -1.28 -6.06
C MET A 26 7.06 -0.01 -5.83
N GLY A 27 5.83 -0.15 -5.34
CA GLY A 27 4.92 0.94 -5.04
C GLY A 27 3.70 1.02 -5.95
N ILE A 28 2.85 2.01 -5.67
CA ILE A 28 1.54 2.20 -6.32
C ILE A 28 1.70 2.52 -7.82
N ALA A 29 2.74 3.25 -8.20
CA ALA A 29 2.95 3.70 -9.58
C ALA A 29 3.56 2.63 -10.51
N VAL A 30 4.08 1.52 -9.96
CA VAL A 30 4.79 0.48 -10.71
C VAL A 30 4.09 -0.88 -10.51
N PRO A 31 2.91 -1.10 -11.11
CA PRO A 31 2.27 -2.41 -11.05
C PRO A 31 3.10 -3.46 -11.80
N LEU A 32 3.32 -4.61 -11.17
CA LEU A 32 4.11 -5.72 -11.72
C LEU A 32 3.29 -7.01 -11.91
N THR A 33 2.04 -7.02 -11.46
CA THR A 33 1.15 -8.17 -11.62
C THR A 33 0.66 -8.29 -13.06
N ASP A 34 0.44 -9.54 -13.49
CA ASP A 34 -0.20 -9.86 -14.76
C ASP A 34 -1.72 -9.66 -14.71
N ASN A 35 -2.32 -9.52 -13.53
CA ASN A 35 -3.76 -9.36 -13.40
C ASN A 35 -4.21 -7.92 -13.63
N PHE A 36 -5.18 -7.77 -14.52
CA PHE A 36 -6.01 -6.58 -14.62
C PHE A 36 -7.38 -6.80 -13.99
N TYR A 37 -7.97 -5.70 -13.52
CA TYR A 37 -9.33 -5.66 -13.00
C TYR A 37 -10.14 -4.62 -13.75
N ASN A 38 -11.43 -4.91 -13.95
CA ASN A 38 -12.36 -4.04 -14.69
C ASN A 38 -11.82 -3.63 -16.07
N VAL A 39 -11.46 -4.60 -16.91
CA VAL A 39 -10.77 -4.37 -18.19
C VAL A 39 -11.71 -3.77 -19.23
N HIS A 40 -11.24 -2.72 -19.90
CA HIS A 40 -11.81 -2.17 -21.12
C HIS A 40 -10.71 -2.04 -22.19
N PRO A 41 -10.72 -2.87 -23.25
CA PRO A 41 -9.64 -2.88 -24.24
C PRO A 41 -9.41 -1.56 -24.96
N GLY A 42 -10.49 -0.83 -25.29
CA GLY A 42 -10.42 0.50 -25.92
C GLY A 42 -9.95 1.65 -25.02
N LYS A 43 -9.53 1.39 -23.76
CA LYS A 43 -8.99 2.42 -22.86
C LYS A 43 -7.52 2.14 -22.54
N SER A 44 -6.77 3.19 -22.19
CA SER A 44 -5.37 3.06 -21.81
C SER A 44 -5.18 2.18 -20.57
N LYS A 45 -4.05 1.47 -20.48
CA LYS A 45 -3.64 0.74 -19.28
C LYS A 45 -3.33 1.72 -18.14
N MET A 46 -3.88 1.48 -16.95
CA MET A 46 -3.59 2.28 -15.77
C MET A 46 -2.13 2.10 -15.31
N ARG A 47 -1.47 3.19 -14.89
CA ARG A 47 -0.12 3.19 -14.28
C ARG A 47 0.95 2.48 -15.14
N ASN A 48 0.91 2.73 -16.45
CA ASN A 48 1.75 2.06 -17.43
C ASN A 48 2.97 2.88 -17.88
N TYR A 49 3.49 3.74 -17.00
CA TYR A 49 4.57 4.69 -17.34
C TYR A 49 5.96 4.04 -17.39
N PHE A 50 6.19 3.02 -16.57
CA PHE A 50 7.50 2.38 -16.44
C PHE A 50 7.62 1.16 -17.36
N LYS A 51 8.84 0.90 -17.85
CA LYS A 51 9.14 -0.24 -18.75
C LYS A 51 8.70 -1.58 -18.14
N GLU A 52 8.95 -1.80 -16.85
CA GLU A 52 8.52 -3.02 -16.16
C GLU A 52 6.99 -3.15 -16.10
N SER A 53 6.28 -2.05 -15.86
CA SER A 53 4.82 -2.02 -15.92
C SER A 53 4.31 -2.34 -17.32
N GLN A 54 4.96 -1.83 -18.37
CA GLN A 54 4.56 -2.06 -19.76
C GLN A 54 4.69 -3.53 -20.19
N ASN A 55 5.71 -4.22 -19.66
CA ASN A 55 5.99 -5.62 -19.94
C ASN A 55 5.09 -6.59 -19.17
N THR A 56 4.31 -6.10 -18.22
CA THR A 56 3.44 -6.90 -17.36
C THR A 56 1.97 -6.56 -17.61
N GLY A 57 1.08 -7.42 -17.14
CA GLY A 57 -0.36 -7.20 -17.26
C GLY A 57 -0.89 -7.80 -18.56
N LYS A 58 -1.68 -8.85 -18.41
CA LYS A 58 -2.32 -9.59 -19.50
C LYS A 58 -3.82 -9.59 -19.28
N PHE A 59 -4.56 -9.21 -20.31
CA PHE A 59 -6.00 -9.44 -20.31
C PHE A 59 -6.25 -10.94 -20.43
N LYS A 60 -7.32 -11.40 -19.79
CA LYS A 60 -7.81 -12.77 -19.82
C LYS A 60 -8.93 -12.87 -20.86
N GLN A 61 -10.18 -12.86 -20.42
CA GLN A 61 -11.36 -12.94 -21.28
C GLN A 61 -11.49 -11.76 -22.25
N CYS A 62 -10.98 -10.58 -21.88
CA CYS A 62 -10.95 -9.39 -22.73
C CYS A 62 -9.73 -9.34 -23.68
N ALA A 63 -8.88 -10.38 -23.71
CA ALA A 63 -7.72 -10.39 -24.58
C ALA A 63 -8.12 -10.29 -26.06
N ASN A 64 -7.43 -9.41 -26.80
CA ASN A 64 -7.63 -9.17 -28.23
C ASN A 64 -9.05 -8.74 -28.63
N LYS A 65 -9.88 -8.33 -27.66
CA LYS A 65 -11.19 -7.73 -27.93
C LYS A 65 -11.00 -6.24 -28.22
N PRO A 66 -11.76 -5.64 -29.15
CA PRO A 66 -11.68 -4.21 -29.43
C PRO A 66 -12.51 -3.38 -28.43
N SER A 67 -13.58 -3.95 -27.87
CA SER A 67 -14.51 -3.26 -26.97
C SER A 67 -14.80 -4.05 -25.69
N ARG A 68 -15.34 -3.36 -24.66
CA ARG A 68 -15.78 -4.00 -23.41
C ARG A 68 -16.95 -4.95 -23.62
N ALA A 69 -17.87 -4.63 -24.54
CA ALA A 69 -19.04 -5.46 -24.81
C ALA A 69 -18.63 -6.85 -25.31
N GLU A 70 -17.60 -6.91 -26.16
CA GLU A 70 -17.09 -8.17 -26.73
C GLU A 70 -16.29 -9.04 -25.75
N CYS A 71 -16.05 -8.54 -24.53
CA CYS A 71 -15.58 -9.39 -23.45
C CYS A 71 -16.65 -10.38 -22.98
N ASN A 72 -17.95 -10.14 -23.25
CA ASN A 72 -19.06 -11.00 -22.80
C ASN A 72 -19.04 -11.28 -21.28
N CYS A 73 -18.87 -10.24 -20.47
CA CYS A 73 -18.89 -10.35 -19.01
C CYS A 73 -20.30 -10.55 -18.48
N GLU A 74 -20.58 -11.75 -17.97
CA GLU A 74 -21.83 -12.06 -17.25
C GLU A 74 -21.92 -11.32 -15.90
N ASP A 75 -23.13 -11.16 -15.37
CA ASP A 75 -23.35 -10.43 -14.11
C ASP A 75 -22.70 -11.11 -12.90
N ASN A 76 -22.65 -12.45 -12.89
CA ASN A 76 -21.94 -13.22 -11.87
C ASN A 76 -20.42 -12.94 -11.88
N MET A 77 -19.82 -12.70 -13.05
CA MET A 77 -18.40 -12.41 -13.22
C MET A 77 -18.05 -11.00 -12.72
N LYS A 78 -18.97 -10.04 -12.83
CA LYS A 78 -18.76 -8.65 -12.38
C LYS A 78 -18.54 -8.52 -10.87
N LEU A 79 -19.10 -9.45 -10.09
CA LEU A 79 -18.93 -9.52 -8.63
C LEU A 79 -18.09 -10.71 -8.17
N SER A 80 -17.73 -11.63 -9.06
CA SER A 80 -16.92 -12.80 -8.72
C SER A 80 -15.60 -12.43 -8.05
N PHE A 81 -15.19 -13.25 -7.08
CA PHE A 81 -13.85 -13.17 -6.51
C PHE A 81 -12.81 -13.97 -7.30
N SER A 82 -13.19 -14.68 -8.38
CA SER A 82 -12.21 -15.46 -9.14
C SER A 82 -11.26 -14.59 -9.98
N VAL A 83 -9.97 -14.91 -9.92
CA VAL A 83 -8.90 -14.34 -10.75
C VAL A 83 -9.15 -14.58 -12.22
N ALA A 84 -9.80 -15.69 -12.58
CA ALA A 84 -10.17 -16.01 -13.96
C ALA A 84 -11.09 -14.92 -14.55
N PHE A 85 -11.95 -14.34 -13.72
CA PHE A 85 -12.91 -13.30 -14.10
C PHE A 85 -12.47 -11.89 -13.68
N SER A 86 -11.19 -11.70 -13.33
CA SER A 86 -10.71 -10.38 -12.88
C SER A 86 -10.95 -9.30 -13.93
N ASP A 87 -10.83 -9.61 -15.22
CA ASP A 87 -11.17 -8.73 -16.33
C ASP A 87 -12.59 -8.17 -16.21
N CYS A 88 -13.53 -8.98 -15.77
CA CYS A 88 -14.94 -8.63 -15.67
C CYS A 88 -15.30 -7.94 -14.34
N LYS A 89 -14.47 -8.07 -13.31
CA LYS A 89 -14.71 -7.54 -11.96
C LYS A 89 -14.92 -6.02 -11.94
N GLU A 90 -16.06 -5.57 -11.42
CA GLU A 90 -16.39 -4.13 -11.35
C GLU A 90 -16.34 -3.57 -9.93
N LYS A 91 -16.60 -4.40 -8.92
CA LYS A 91 -16.66 -3.96 -7.52
C LYS A 91 -15.89 -4.88 -6.57
N ALA A 92 -15.26 -4.31 -5.56
CA ALA A 92 -14.57 -5.04 -4.49
C ALA A 92 -15.10 -4.64 -3.10
N LEU A 93 -14.88 -5.50 -2.11
CA LEU A 93 -15.20 -5.22 -0.72
C LEU A 93 -14.31 -4.09 -0.21
N ARG A 94 -14.90 -2.96 0.21
CA ARG A 94 -14.16 -1.80 0.71
C ARG A 94 -13.90 -1.95 2.20
N MET A 95 -12.68 -1.67 2.63
CA MET A 95 -12.30 -1.52 4.04
C MET A 95 -11.48 -0.25 4.22
N LYS A 96 -11.58 0.40 5.38
CA LYS A 96 -10.74 1.57 5.68
C LYS A 96 -9.36 1.14 6.17
N PHE A 97 -8.36 1.93 5.84
CA PHE A 97 -7.00 1.76 6.35
C PHE A 97 -6.90 2.15 7.83
N PRO A 98 -6.09 1.44 8.65
CA PRO A 98 -5.51 0.13 8.38
C PRO A 98 -6.51 -1.00 8.63
N VAL A 99 -6.38 -2.12 7.91
CA VAL A 99 -7.15 -3.33 8.25
C VAL A 99 -6.36 -4.11 9.29
N VAL A 100 -6.88 -4.19 10.51
CA VAL A 100 -6.19 -4.81 11.64
C VAL A 100 -7.01 -5.98 12.16
N LYS A 101 -6.38 -7.17 12.25
CA LYS A 101 -6.95 -8.39 12.82
C LYS A 101 -8.36 -8.73 12.28
N LEU A 102 -8.57 -8.61 10.97
CA LEU A 102 -9.81 -9.04 10.32
C LEU A 102 -9.97 -10.56 10.51
N PRO A 103 -11.01 -11.04 11.22
CA PRO A 103 -11.18 -12.47 11.42
C PRO A 103 -11.54 -13.17 10.11
N LEU A 104 -10.91 -14.31 9.87
CA LEU A 104 -11.20 -15.18 8.72
C LEU A 104 -11.86 -16.46 9.23
N TYR A 105 -13.00 -16.79 8.62
CA TYR A 105 -13.72 -18.03 8.87
C TYR A 105 -13.89 -18.79 7.57
N PHE A 106 -13.74 -20.10 7.65
CA PHE A 106 -13.72 -21.01 6.52
C PHE A 106 -14.84 -22.01 6.72
N VAL A 107 -15.70 -22.15 5.71
CA VAL A 107 -16.87 -23.02 5.77
C VAL A 107 -16.91 -23.81 4.48
N VAL A 108 -17.06 -25.13 4.57
CA VAL A 108 -17.27 -26.00 3.42
C VAL A 108 -18.78 -26.21 3.27
N GLU A 109 -19.31 -25.72 2.16
CA GLU A 109 -20.69 -26.03 1.74
C GLU A 109 -20.72 -27.23 0.78
N ASP A 110 -21.58 -28.20 1.07
CA ASP A 110 -21.88 -29.39 0.26
C ASP A 110 -23.38 -29.71 0.31
N GLU A 111 -24.04 -29.77 -0.84
CA GLU A 111 -25.48 -30.10 -0.99
C GLU A 111 -26.46 -29.44 0.02
N GLY A 112 -26.18 -28.22 0.45
CA GLY A 112 -27.01 -27.46 1.41
C GLY A 112 -26.59 -27.62 2.88
N TYR A 113 -25.64 -28.49 3.18
CA TYR A 113 -24.96 -28.58 4.48
C TYR A 113 -23.74 -27.67 4.51
N SER A 114 -23.53 -27.04 5.66
CA SER A 114 -22.48 -26.06 5.87
C SER A 114 -21.69 -26.43 7.11
N ILE A 115 -20.41 -26.75 6.93
CA ILE A 115 -19.54 -27.24 8.01
C ILE A 115 -18.35 -26.30 8.13
N ASN A 116 -18.10 -25.81 9.35
CA ASN A 116 -16.91 -25.01 9.63
C ASN A 116 -15.65 -25.86 9.39
N LEU A 117 -14.72 -25.32 8.64
CA LEU A 117 -13.41 -25.93 8.44
C LEU A 117 -12.58 -25.69 9.69
N THR A 118 -12.38 -26.74 10.48
CA THR A 118 -11.61 -26.71 11.73
C THR A 118 -10.46 -27.71 11.67
N ALA A 119 -9.67 -27.86 12.74
CA ALA A 119 -8.70 -28.96 12.83
C ALA A 119 -9.39 -30.34 12.59
N PRO A 120 -8.78 -31.28 11.83
CA PRO A 120 -7.37 -31.38 11.44
C PRO A 120 -7.02 -30.80 10.06
N TYR A 121 -7.89 -30.00 9.46
CA TYR A 121 -7.59 -29.38 8.17
C TYR A 121 -6.54 -28.27 8.31
N PHE A 122 -5.80 -28.06 7.23
CA PHE A 122 -4.85 -26.96 7.09
C PHE A 122 -5.16 -26.18 5.83
N VAL A 123 -4.99 -24.87 5.94
CA VAL A 123 -5.16 -23.95 4.82
C VAL A 123 -3.86 -23.20 4.54
N SER A 124 -3.62 -22.93 3.27
CA SER A 124 -2.63 -21.96 2.81
C SER A 124 -3.32 -20.73 2.29
N ILE A 125 -2.76 -19.57 2.59
CA ILE A 125 -3.26 -18.28 2.11
C ILE A 125 -2.14 -17.62 1.30
N GLU A 126 -2.43 -17.29 0.04
CA GLU A 126 -1.52 -16.60 -0.87
C GLU A 126 -2.15 -15.31 -1.40
N GLU A 127 -1.33 -14.28 -1.64
CA GLU A 127 -1.78 -13.07 -2.34
C GLU A 127 -1.41 -13.16 -3.82
N ILE A 128 -2.43 -13.16 -4.67
CA ILE A 128 -2.36 -13.50 -6.09
C ILE A 128 -1.59 -12.46 -6.92
N ASN A 129 -1.45 -11.23 -6.44
CA ASN A 129 -0.69 -10.16 -7.10
C ASN A 129 0.72 -9.98 -6.54
N ASN A 130 1.19 -10.92 -5.72
CA ASN A 130 2.54 -10.95 -5.13
C ASN A 130 2.86 -9.73 -4.23
N ARG A 131 1.84 -9.18 -3.56
CA ARG A 131 1.99 -8.11 -2.58
C ARG A 131 2.46 -8.69 -1.24
N MET A 132 3.20 -7.90 -0.45
CA MET A 132 3.78 -8.33 0.83
C MET A 132 3.27 -7.51 2.04
N ASN A 133 2.48 -6.46 1.82
CA ASN A 133 2.00 -5.55 2.87
C ASN A 133 0.77 -6.12 3.60
N TRP A 134 0.85 -7.39 3.99
CA TRP A 134 -0.20 -8.11 4.71
C TRP A 134 0.42 -9.18 5.60
N LYS A 135 -0.32 -9.62 6.60
CA LYS A 135 0.10 -10.68 7.52
C LYS A 135 -1.12 -11.45 8.00
N VAL A 136 -1.03 -12.77 7.94
CA VAL A 136 -1.96 -13.67 8.64
C VAL A 136 -1.35 -14.03 9.99
N SER A 137 -2.17 -13.95 11.04
CA SER A 137 -1.85 -14.40 12.39
C SER A 137 -2.93 -15.40 12.82
N GLY A 138 -2.52 -16.53 13.40
CA GLY A 138 -3.45 -17.55 13.89
C GLY A 138 -2.74 -18.48 14.86
N THR A 139 -3.46 -19.50 15.32
CA THR A 139 -2.94 -20.46 16.28
C THR A 139 -1.96 -21.41 15.61
N ASP A 140 -0.66 -21.13 15.75
CA ASP A 140 0.43 -21.98 15.24
C ASP A 140 0.61 -23.28 16.03
N ARG A 141 -0.14 -23.47 17.12
CA ARG A 141 0.14 -24.46 18.17
C ARG A 141 -1.03 -25.38 18.43
N THR A 142 -0.99 -26.55 17.81
CA THR A 142 -1.57 -27.78 18.34
C THR A 142 -0.51 -28.88 18.26
N SER A 143 -0.07 -29.40 19.41
CA SER A 143 1.08 -30.30 19.55
C SER A 143 0.99 -31.57 18.70
N SER A 144 -0.22 -32.04 18.43
CA SER A 144 -0.49 -33.25 17.65
C SER A 144 -0.23 -33.09 16.14
N MET A 145 -0.16 -31.87 15.61
CA MET A 145 -0.12 -31.60 14.16
C MET A 145 1.12 -30.84 13.66
N GLU A 146 2.03 -30.48 14.58
CA GLU A 146 3.32 -29.82 14.29
C GLU A 146 4.16 -30.65 13.29
N LYS A 147 4.21 -31.97 13.46
CA LYS A 147 4.98 -32.88 12.59
C LYS A 147 4.45 -32.92 11.16
N LEU A 148 3.13 -33.01 11.00
CA LEU A 148 2.46 -33.02 9.70
C LEU A 148 2.69 -31.69 8.97
N ARG A 149 2.57 -30.58 9.71
CA ARG A 149 2.87 -29.25 9.22
C ARG A 149 4.32 -29.12 8.74
N ILE A 150 5.30 -29.53 9.55
CA ILE A 150 6.73 -29.48 9.18
C ILE A 150 7.00 -30.32 7.93
N TYR A 151 6.41 -31.52 7.84
CA TYR A 151 6.54 -32.38 6.67
C TYR A 151 6.05 -31.68 5.40
N PHE A 152 4.81 -31.18 5.40
CA PHE A 152 4.25 -30.51 4.22
C PHE A 152 4.94 -29.17 3.91
N GLN A 153 5.36 -28.42 4.93
CA GLN A 153 6.13 -27.19 4.74
C GLN A 153 7.48 -27.46 4.07
N LYS A 154 8.18 -28.54 4.46
CA LYS A 154 9.46 -28.92 3.87
C LYS A 154 9.29 -29.40 2.43
N THR A 155 8.26 -30.19 2.15
CA THR A 155 8.02 -30.76 0.82
C THR A 155 7.51 -29.72 -0.17
N ASN A 156 6.56 -28.86 0.24
CA ASN A 156 5.86 -27.94 -0.67
C ASN A 156 6.26 -26.47 -0.52
N LYS A 157 7.17 -26.12 0.42
CA LYS A 157 7.60 -24.74 0.72
C LYS A 157 6.45 -23.76 0.98
N MET A 158 5.30 -24.26 1.44
CA MET A 158 4.08 -23.48 1.62
C MET A 158 3.79 -23.28 3.10
N ARG A 159 3.40 -22.06 3.50
CA ARG A 159 2.97 -21.80 4.89
C ARG A 159 1.56 -22.35 5.09
N LEU A 160 1.39 -23.05 6.19
CA LEU A 160 0.16 -23.75 6.55
C LEU A 160 -0.35 -23.22 7.87
N TYR A 161 -1.65 -22.96 7.90
CA TYR A 161 -2.35 -22.39 9.02
C TYR A 161 -3.47 -23.33 9.46
N ASN A 162 -3.71 -23.37 10.77
CA ASN A 162 -4.97 -23.89 11.30
C ASN A 162 -6.08 -22.92 10.85
N PRO A 163 -7.18 -23.39 10.24
CA PRO A 163 -8.30 -22.53 9.84
C PRO A 163 -8.97 -21.83 11.04
N ASP A 164 -8.83 -22.37 12.25
CA ASP A 164 -9.41 -21.82 13.47
C ASP A 164 -8.63 -20.60 14.00
N GLY A 165 -9.36 -19.50 14.23
CA GLY A 165 -8.82 -18.30 14.86
C GLY A 165 -7.87 -17.50 13.98
N LEU A 166 -7.98 -17.61 12.65
CA LEU A 166 -7.17 -16.83 11.72
C LEU A 166 -7.60 -15.37 11.67
N THR A 167 -6.61 -14.50 11.61
CA THR A 167 -6.78 -13.06 11.47
C THR A 167 -5.86 -12.52 10.39
N LEU A 168 -6.40 -11.65 9.55
CA LEU A 168 -5.69 -10.96 8.48
C LEU A 168 -5.47 -9.49 8.87
N SER A 169 -4.23 -9.04 8.74
CA SER A 169 -3.90 -7.61 8.85
C SER A 169 -3.30 -7.15 7.53
N ILE A 170 -3.75 -5.99 7.04
CA ILE A 170 -3.29 -5.39 5.79
C ILE A 170 -2.75 -4.00 6.11
N THR A 171 -1.49 -3.79 5.78
CA THR A 171 -0.75 -2.53 6.02
C THR A 171 -0.49 -1.76 4.73
N GLY A 172 -0.88 -2.30 3.57
CA GLY A 172 -0.85 -1.57 2.30
C GLY A 172 -2.20 -1.00 1.92
N SER A 173 -2.23 -0.28 0.80
CA SER A 173 -3.40 0.38 0.25
C SER A 173 -3.97 -0.34 -0.97
N GLU A 174 -5.20 0.01 -1.34
CA GLU A 174 -5.92 -0.45 -2.53
C GLU A 174 -6.19 -1.98 -2.55
N LEU A 175 -6.31 -2.58 -3.74
CA LEU A 175 -6.81 -3.94 -3.90
C LEU A 175 -5.78 -5.02 -3.51
N PHE A 176 -6.19 -5.92 -2.62
CA PHE A 176 -5.54 -7.18 -2.33
C PHE A 176 -6.43 -8.33 -2.81
N HIS A 177 -5.80 -9.37 -3.35
CA HIS A 177 -6.50 -10.55 -3.84
C HIS A 177 -5.87 -11.78 -3.20
N PHE A 178 -6.63 -12.47 -2.35
CA PHE A 178 -6.18 -13.66 -1.66
C PHE A 178 -6.81 -14.90 -2.27
N ARG A 179 -6.02 -15.98 -2.36
CA ARG A 179 -6.52 -17.33 -2.55
C ARG A 179 -6.25 -18.13 -1.29
N VAL A 180 -7.27 -18.87 -0.85
CA VAL A 180 -7.16 -19.83 0.23
C VAL A 180 -7.35 -21.21 -0.34
N SER A 181 -6.40 -22.11 -0.08
CA SER A 181 -6.44 -23.49 -0.56
C SER A 181 -6.27 -24.46 0.60
N THR A 182 -6.95 -25.61 0.54
CA THR A 182 -6.68 -26.74 1.43
C THR A 182 -5.44 -27.51 0.96
N ILE A 183 -4.80 -28.25 1.87
CA ILE A 183 -3.67 -29.11 1.48
C ILE A 183 -4.15 -30.22 0.52
N PRO A 184 -3.44 -30.47 -0.59
CA PRO A 184 -3.75 -31.61 -1.46
C PRO A 184 -3.50 -32.94 -0.72
N GLY A 185 -4.47 -33.85 -0.78
CA GLY A 185 -4.37 -35.21 -0.20
C GLY A 185 -5.06 -35.41 1.14
N VAL A 186 -5.56 -34.34 1.81
CA VAL A 186 -6.50 -34.46 2.95
C VAL A 186 -7.95 -34.22 2.53
N SER A 187 -8.17 -33.51 1.42
CA SER A 187 -9.45 -33.43 0.72
C SER A 187 -9.37 -34.23 -0.59
N PHE A 188 -10.47 -34.86 -1.00
CA PHE A 188 -10.55 -35.62 -2.26
C PHE A 188 -10.39 -34.76 -3.52
N CYS A 189 -10.58 -33.44 -3.40
CA CYS A 189 -10.45 -32.45 -4.47
C CYS A 189 -9.56 -31.28 -4.02
N ASN A 190 -8.99 -30.56 -5.00
CA ASN A 190 -8.32 -29.28 -4.77
C ASN A 190 -9.37 -28.21 -4.41
N LEU A 191 -9.65 -28.05 -3.12
CA LEU A 191 -10.60 -27.06 -2.63
C LEU A 191 -9.89 -25.73 -2.40
N PHE A 192 -10.29 -24.71 -3.14
CA PHE A 192 -9.82 -23.36 -2.92
C PHE A 192 -10.97 -22.35 -3.09
N ASP A 193 -10.80 -21.18 -2.50
CA ASP A 193 -11.65 -20.02 -2.72
C ASP A 193 -10.78 -18.76 -2.78
N GLU A 194 -11.34 -17.70 -3.34
CA GLU A 194 -10.67 -16.45 -3.55
C GLU A 194 -11.51 -15.31 -2.96
N PHE A 195 -10.85 -14.28 -2.44
CA PHE A 195 -11.53 -13.09 -1.96
C PHE A 195 -10.66 -11.85 -2.18
N GLN A 196 -11.32 -10.70 -2.35
CA GLN A 196 -10.62 -9.42 -2.52
C GLN A 196 -11.08 -8.38 -1.52
N ILE A 197 -10.12 -7.59 -1.07
CA ILE A 197 -10.32 -6.46 -0.18
C ILE A 197 -9.68 -5.24 -0.81
N TYR A 198 -10.44 -4.18 -1.01
CA TYR A 198 -9.92 -2.87 -1.39
C TYR A 198 -9.75 -2.02 -0.12
N VAL A 199 -8.50 -1.70 0.21
CA VAL A 199 -8.18 -0.84 1.35
C VAL A 199 -8.14 0.61 0.91
N ASP A 200 -9.06 1.41 1.43
CA ASP A 200 -9.23 2.81 1.08
C ASP A 200 -8.78 3.74 2.22
N ASP A 201 -8.70 5.05 1.94
CA ASP A 201 -8.31 6.09 2.88
C ASP A 201 -6.90 5.89 3.48
N SER A 202 -5.98 5.26 2.74
CA SER A 202 -4.59 5.10 3.18
C SER A 202 -3.86 6.45 3.21
N PRO A 203 -3.01 6.71 4.22
CA PRO A 203 -2.25 7.94 4.29
C PRO A 203 -1.33 8.07 3.08
N LEU A 204 -1.12 9.30 2.62
CA LEU A 204 -0.21 9.59 1.52
C LEU A 204 1.22 9.17 1.91
N ALA A 205 1.82 8.28 1.12
CA ALA A 205 3.20 7.84 1.34
C ALA A 205 4.21 9.00 1.28
N PHE A 206 3.88 10.06 0.52
CA PHE A 206 4.67 11.29 0.43
C PHE A 206 3.74 12.51 0.40
N PRO A 207 3.51 13.20 1.54
CA PRO A 207 2.69 14.42 1.58
C PRO A 207 3.38 15.63 0.93
N GLY A 208 4.48 15.42 0.18
CA GLY A 208 5.36 16.49 -0.31
C GLY A 208 4.62 17.62 -1.02
N ARG A 209 3.65 17.33 -1.90
CA ARG A 209 2.88 18.38 -2.57
C ARG A 209 2.02 19.21 -1.62
N HIS A 210 1.34 18.56 -0.67
CA HIS A 210 0.56 19.27 0.35
C HIS A 210 1.47 20.05 1.29
N LEU A 211 2.60 19.48 1.67
CA LEU A 211 3.57 20.11 2.56
C LEU A 211 4.21 21.34 1.91
N ILE A 212 4.64 21.23 0.64
CA ILE A 212 5.13 22.36 -0.17
C ILE A 212 4.03 23.41 -0.32
N SER A 213 2.80 23.02 -0.68
CA SER A 213 1.68 23.95 -0.83
C SER A 213 1.40 24.73 0.45
N THR A 214 1.39 24.05 1.61
CA THR A 214 1.16 24.69 2.91
C THR A 214 2.30 25.65 3.26
N ILE A 215 3.56 25.25 3.06
CA ILE A 215 4.72 26.13 3.29
C ILE A 215 4.64 27.39 2.42
N VAL A 216 4.36 27.22 1.12
CA VAL A 216 4.25 28.34 0.18
C VAL A 216 3.10 29.27 0.57
N ALA A 217 1.94 28.72 0.94
CA ALA A 217 0.80 29.51 1.38
C ALA A 217 1.12 30.32 2.65
N VAL A 218 1.80 29.72 3.63
CA VAL A 218 2.24 30.40 4.85
C VAL A 218 3.26 31.49 4.55
N LEU A 219 4.22 31.25 3.64
CA LEU A 219 5.20 32.26 3.25
C LEU A 219 4.55 33.44 2.52
N ILE A 220 3.69 33.19 1.53
CA ILE A 220 2.99 34.24 0.79
C ILE A 220 2.08 35.03 1.74
N GLY A 221 1.28 34.34 2.56
CA GLY A 221 0.42 34.97 3.56
C GLY A 221 1.22 35.81 4.57
N GLY A 222 2.36 35.29 5.04
CA GLY A 222 3.26 36.02 5.94
C GLY A 222 3.87 37.26 5.29
N ILE A 223 4.32 37.18 4.04
CA ILE A 223 4.86 38.32 3.29
C ILE A 223 3.78 39.39 3.10
N LEU A 224 2.58 39.00 2.68
CA LEU A 224 1.46 39.92 2.49
C LEU A 224 1.06 40.59 3.81
N PHE A 225 1.02 39.83 4.90
CA PHE A 225 0.70 40.36 6.22
C PHE A 225 1.75 41.37 6.71
N VAL A 226 3.04 41.05 6.56
CA VAL A 226 4.14 41.98 6.91
C VAL A 226 4.11 43.22 6.02
N ALA A 227 3.89 43.08 4.72
CA ALA A 227 3.77 44.20 3.80
C ALA A 227 2.58 45.12 4.16
N PHE A 228 1.44 44.54 4.54
CA PHE A 228 0.27 45.27 5.01
C PHE A 228 0.55 46.04 6.30
N LEU A 229 1.21 45.42 7.28
CA LEU A 229 1.61 46.12 8.51
C LEU A 229 2.58 47.26 8.23
N LEU A 230 3.58 47.05 7.37
CA LEU A 230 4.54 48.09 6.99
C LEU A 230 3.87 49.28 6.28
N HIS A 231 2.82 49.00 5.49
CA HIS A 231 2.02 50.03 4.85
C HIS A 231 1.20 50.85 5.85
N ILE A 232 0.51 50.18 6.79
CA ILE A 232 -0.31 50.85 7.82
C ILE A 232 0.52 51.68 8.80
N TYR A 233 1.68 51.19 9.21
CA TYR A 233 2.52 51.87 10.20
C TYR A 233 3.53 52.85 9.57
N GLU A 234 3.45 53.10 8.25
CA GLU A 234 4.34 53.98 7.49
C GLU A 234 5.85 53.76 7.76
N ILE A 235 6.23 52.51 8.07
CA ILE A 235 7.60 52.19 8.46
C ILE A 235 8.47 52.23 7.19
N GLN A 236 9.35 53.23 7.09
CA GLN A 236 10.33 53.30 6.00
C GLN A 236 11.42 52.22 6.12
N ILE A 237 11.16 51.08 5.46
CA ILE A 237 12.02 49.88 5.42
C ILE A 237 13.47 50.20 5.03
N GLY A 238 13.68 51.19 4.15
CA GLY A 238 15.00 51.62 3.69
C GLY A 238 15.94 52.11 4.80
N ASN A 239 15.40 52.65 5.90
CA ASN A 239 16.21 53.10 7.04
C ASN A 239 16.65 51.93 7.93
N PHE A 240 15.88 50.86 8.02
CA PHE A 240 16.21 49.68 8.85
C PHE A 240 17.37 48.86 8.26
N PHE A 241 17.37 48.66 6.93
CA PHE A 241 18.46 47.96 6.22
C PHE A 241 19.75 48.80 6.19
N LYS A 242 19.67 50.13 6.03
CA LYS A 242 20.82 51.04 6.16
C LYS A 242 21.43 51.02 7.57
N ARG A 243 20.61 50.91 8.63
CA ARG A 243 21.08 50.83 10.03
C ARG A 243 21.79 49.51 10.33
N LYS A 244 21.34 48.40 9.75
CA LYS A 244 21.99 47.07 9.89
C LYS A 244 23.35 47.00 9.16
N SER A 245 23.46 47.66 7.99
CA SER A 245 24.73 47.73 7.22
C SER A 245 25.79 48.61 7.91
N LYS A 246 25.40 49.72 8.56
CA LYS A 246 26.34 50.59 9.29
C LYS A 246 26.92 49.96 10.57
N ARG A 247 26.31 48.93 11.14
CA ARG A 247 26.75 48.32 12.42
C ARG A 247 27.93 47.35 12.26
N ASN A 248 28.20 46.87 11.04
CA ASN A 248 29.29 45.92 10.75
C ASN A 248 30.55 46.60 10.16
N LYS A 249 30.63 47.94 10.17
CA LYS A 249 31.76 48.69 9.62
C LYS A 249 32.40 49.56 10.71
N VAL A 250 33.07 48.92 11.67
CA VAL A 250 34.09 49.56 12.50
C VAL A 250 35.45 48.98 12.06
N GLU A 251 36.34 49.89 11.67
CA GLU A 251 37.61 49.65 10.99
C GLU A 251 38.61 48.85 11.82
N SER A 252 39.21 47.83 11.19
CA SER A 252 40.59 47.45 11.43
C SER A 252 41.46 48.32 10.53
N LYS A 253 42.29 49.20 11.12
CA LYS A 253 43.46 49.78 10.45
C LYS A 253 44.67 49.76 11.37
N THR A 254 45.66 49.05 10.85
CA THR A 254 47.02 48.73 11.29
C THR A 254 47.93 49.95 11.46
N SER A 255 48.92 49.86 12.34
CA SER A 255 50.23 50.53 12.14
C SER A 255 51.38 49.66 12.64
N THR A 256 52.32 49.39 11.73
CA THR A 256 53.57 48.63 11.91
C THR A 256 54.74 49.60 12.12
N ALA A 257 55.62 49.35 13.09
CA ALA A 257 57.09 49.57 13.06
C ALA A 257 57.68 49.28 14.47
N THR A 258 58.33 48.12 14.70
CA THR A 258 59.79 47.87 14.69
C THR A 258 60.54 48.38 15.94
N ALA A 259 61.03 47.46 16.79
CA ALA A 259 62.46 47.27 17.10
C ALA A 259 62.70 46.36 18.33
N SER A 260 63.54 45.35 18.09
CA SER A 260 64.55 44.69 18.95
C SER A 260 64.24 44.07 20.32
N GLU A 261 64.53 42.77 20.36
CA GLU A 261 65.35 42.02 21.34
C GLU A 261 64.99 42.11 22.84
N THR A 262 64.68 40.96 23.46
CA THR A 262 65.65 40.19 24.31
C THR A 262 64.93 39.09 25.13
N SER A 263 65.42 37.85 24.95
CA SER A 263 65.50 36.66 25.83
C SER A 263 64.43 36.27 26.88
N SER A 264 64.11 34.95 26.85
CA SER A 264 64.00 33.99 27.98
C SER A 264 62.94 34.25 29.08
N THR A 265 62.19 33.31 29.65
CA THR A 265 62.47 31.91 30.05
C THR A 265 61.17 31.28 30.58
N SER A 266 61.01 29.95 30.40
CA SER A 266 60.50 28.93 31.35
C SER A 266 59.19 29.08 32.16
N THR A 267 58.29 28.11 31.91
CA THR A 267 57.59 27.19 32.86
C THR A 267 57.32 27.58 34.32
N GLU A 268 56.09 27.29 34.77
CA GLU A 268 55.71 26.59 36.01
C GLU A 268 54.29 26.03 35.76
N SER A 269 54.08 24.70 35.74
CA SER A 269 53.84 23.80 36.88
C SER A 269 52.47 24.02 37.55
#